data_AF-A0A8T7CWY3-F1
#
_entry.id   AF-A0A8T7CWY3-F1
#
_cell.length_a   1.000
_cell.length_b   1.000
_cell.length_c   1.000
_cell.angle_alpha   90.00
_cell.angle_beta   90.00
_cell.angle_gamma   90.00
#
_symmetry.space_group_name_H-M   'P 1'
#
loop_
_entity.id
_entity.type
_entity.pdbx_description
1 polymer ?
#
loop_
_entity_poly.entity_id
_entity_poly.type
_entity_poly.pdbx_seq_one_letter_code
_entity_poly.pdbx_strand_id
1 'polypeptide(L)'
;MTVEEKYCKWEVKDYAIEKPLCGYIGNAERGKAIASDGSKGNCLACHQLPIDGIEAYGTIGPPLAGIGSRQSEAFIRLRVVDTRNINPMSIMPGFYRDPGLINRPGIHYIGRTFLTAQQVEDVIAYLVTLK
;
A
#
# COMPACT_ATOMS: atom_id res chain seq x y z
N MET A 1 -9.95 20.05 14.43
CA MET A 1 -10.33 18.69 14.88
C MET A 1 -10.45 17.83 13.63
N THR A 2 -9.43 17.04 13.33
CA THR A 2 -9.47 16.13 12.16
C THR A 2 -10.40 14.98 12.50
N VAL A 3 -11.40 14.75 11.65
CA VAL A 3 -12.30 13.58 11.76
C VAL A 3 -11.42 12.34 11.81
N GLU A 4 -11.54 11.55 12.87
CA GLU A 4 -10.79 10.30 13.01
C GLU A 4 -11.30 9.34 11.93
N GLU A 5 -10.49 9.11 10.90
CA GLU A 5 -10.87 8.31 9.74
C GLU A 5 -11.07 6.86 10.20
N LYS A 6 -12.32 6.41 10.23
CA LYS A 6 -12.71 5.12 10.78
C LYS A 6 -12.07 3.99 9.96
N TYR A 7 -11.35 3.08 10.63
CA TYR A 7 -10.80 1.89 10.01
C TYR A 7 -11.90 1.08 9.31
N CYS A 8 -11.71 0.80 8.02
CA CYS A 8 -12.61 -0.05 7.25
C CYS A 8 -12.05 -1.47 7.19
N LYS A 9 -12.85 -2.40 7.69
CA LYS A 9 -12.54 -3.82 7.55
C LYS A 9 -12.50 -4.21 6.08
N TRP A 10 -11.57 -5.08 5.76
CA TRP A 10 -11.37 -5.67 4.46
C TRP A 10 -11.29 -7.19 4.62
N GLU A 11 -11.64 -7.90 3.56
CA GLU A 11 -11.64 -9.36 3.54
C GLU A 11 -10.88 -9.84 2.33
N VAL A 12 -10.18 -10.97 2.50
CA VAL A 12 -9.46 -11.63 1.43
C VAL A 12 -10.33 -12.76 0.91
N LYS A 13 -10.57 -12.76 -0.40
CA LYS A 13 -11.19 -13.87 -1.12
C LYS A 13 -10.31 -14.23 -2.29
N ASP A 14 -9.98 -15.52 -2.43
CA ASP A 14 -9.15 -16.02 -3.55
C ASP A 14 -7.84 -15.24 -3.76
N TYR A 15 -7.18 -14.87 -2.64
CA TYR A 15 -5.97 -14.04 -2.61
C TYR A 15 -6.14 -12.62 -3.21
N ALA A 16 -7.35 -12.06 -3.11
CA ALA A 16 -7.67 -10.72 -3.59
C ALA A 16 -8.51 -9.92 -2.59
N ILE A 17 -8.40 -8.59 -2.65
CA ILE A 17 -9.34 -7.65 -2.04
C ILE A 17 -10.08 -6.97 -3.18
N GLU A 18 -11.28 -7.46 -3.48
CA GLU A 18 -12.06 -7.06 -4.66
C GLU A 18 -12.56 -5.62 -4.59
N LYS A 19 -13.03 -5.19 -3.42
CA LYS A 19 -13.65 -3.88 -3.25
C LYS A 19 -12.62 -2.85 -2.76
N PRO A 20 -12.69 -1.59 -3.25
CA PRO A 20 -11.92 -0.50 -2.69
C PRO A 20 -12.17 -0.32 -1.19
N LEU A 21 -11.12 0.03 -0.45
CA LEU A 21 -11.22 0.34 0.97
C LEU A 21 -12.16 1.52 1.20
N CYS A 22 -13.13 1.32 2.10
CA CYS A 22 -14.16 2.30 2.43
C CYS A 22 -14.96 2.85 1.22
N GLY A 23 -14.89 2.22 0.04
CA GLY A 23 -15.49 2.76 -1.19
C GLY A 23 -14.79 4.00 -1.76
N TYR A 24 -13.56 4.31 -1.31
CA TYR A 24 -12.79 5.41 -1.87
C TYR A 24 -12.35 5.15 -3.31
N ILE A 25 -12.19 6.23 -4.07
CA ILE A 25 -11.65 6.20 -5.43
C ILE A 25 -10.24 6.78 -5.37
N GLY A 26 -9.26 5.99 -5.83
CA GLY A 26 -7.86 6.38 -5.83
C GLY A 26 -7.52 7.44 -6.89
N ASN A 27 -6.54 8.28 -6.57
CA ASN A 27 -5.91 9.21 -7.50
C ASN A 27 -4.44 8.83 -7.71
N ALA A 28 -4.07 8.53 -8.96
CA ALA A 28 -2.75 8.05 -9.32
C ALA A 28 -1.62 9.08 -9.08
N GLU A 29 -1.89 10.38 -9.21
CA GLU A 29 -0.89 11.41 -8.98
C GLU A 29 -0.53 11.50 -7.49
N ARG A 30 -1.55 11.52 -6.61
CA ARG A 30 -1.35 11.42 -5.16
C ARG A 30 -0.67 10.10 -4.78
N GLY A 31 -1.06 9.01 -5.43
CA GLY A 31 -0.47 7.69 -5.23
C GLY A 31 1.03 7.64 -5.52
N LYS A 32 1.44 8.22 -6.66
CA LYS A 32 2.86 8.36 -7.03
C LYS A 32 3.62 9.13 -5.94
N ALA A 33 3.08 10.26 -5.50
CA ALA A 33 3.70 11.07 -4.45
C ALA A 33 3.82 10.32 -3.11
N ILE A 34 2.79 9.56 -2.70
CA ILE A 34 2.82 8.77 -1.47
C ILE A 34 3.84 7.62 -1.58
N ALA A 35 3.91 6.95 -2.73
CA ALA A 35 4.82 5.82 -2.94
C ALA A 35 6.30 6.25 -2.85
N SER A 36 6.63 7.47 -3.30
CA SER A 36 8.00 8.01 -3.24
C SER A 36 8.34 8.78 -1.95
N ASP A 37 7.37 9.08 -1.10
CA ASP A 37 7.58 9.85 0.13
C ASP A 37 8.14 8.94 1.25
N GLY A 38 9.35 9.27 1.72
CA GLY A 38 10.08 8.51 2.74
C GLY A 38 9.43 8.50 4.12
N SER A 39 8.51 9.44 4.39
CA SER A 39 7.71 9.49 5.63
C SER A 39 6.36 8.78 5.50
N LYS A 40 5.97 8.39 4.28
CA LYS A 40 4.74 7.66 3.96
C LYS A 40 5.10 6.32 3.31
N GLY A 41 4.65 6.05 2.09
CA GLY A 41 4.76 4.74 1.46
C GLY A 41 6.19 4.21 1.37
N ASN A 42 7.18 5.11 1.22
CA ASN A 42 8.61 4.80 1.18
C ASN A 42 8.94 3.55 0.33
N CYS A 43 8.21 3.36 -0.76
CA CYS A 43 8.26 2.12 -1.54
C CYS A 43 9.62 1.97 -2.23
N LEU A 44 10.24 3.10 -2.56
CA LEU A 44 11.58 3.20 -3.14
C LEU A 44 12.68 2.63 -2.23
N ALA A 45 12.47 2.54 -0.91
CA ALA A 45 13.43 1.90 -0.01
C ALA A 45 13.60 0.40 -0.29
N CYS A 46 12.62 -0.24 -0.95
CA CYS A 46 12.65 -1.67 -1.24
C CYS A 46 12.52 -2.00 -2.74
N HIS A 47 11.80 -1.18 -3.51
CA HIS A 47 11.44 -1.45 -4.89
C HIS A 47 11.95 -0.36 -5.83
N GLN A 48 12.30 -0.74 -7.05
CA GLN A 48 12.43 0.20 -8.15
C GLN A 48 11.04 0.58 -8.71
N LEU A 49 10.79 1.88 -8.88
CA LEU A 49 9.60 2.45 -9.52
C LEU A 49 10.01 3.37 -10.68
N PRO A 50 9.22 3.45 -11.76
CA PRO A 50 9.50 4.34 -12.90
C PRO A 50 9.10 5.78 -12.56
N ILE A 51 9.89 6.42 -11.69
CA ILE A 51 9.72 7.81 -11.25
C ILE A 51 10.99 8.58 -11.63
N ASP A 52 10.81 9.61 -12.46
CA ASP A 52 11.92 10.47 -12.89
C ASP A 52 12.58 11.17 -11.69
N GLY A 53 13.90 11.35 -11.77
CA GLY A 53 14.68 12.05 -10.75
C GLY A 53 14.99 11.23 -9.49
N ILE A 54 14.64 9.94 -9.44
CA ILE A 54 15.04 9.04 -8.35
C ILE A 54 16.39 8.40 -8.67
N GLU A 55 17.43 8.79 -7.94
CA GLU A 55 18.80 8.31 -8.16
C GLU A 55 19.10 6.98 -7.44
N ALA A 56 18.39 6.68 -6.35
CA ALA A 56 18.61 5.49 -5.53
C ALA A 56 17.31 4.79 -5.16
N TYR A 57 17.32 3.46 -5.28
CA TYR A 57 16.23 2.57 -4.90
C TYR A 57 16.79 1.30 -4.26
N GLY A 58 16.00 0.69 -3.40
CA GLY A 58 16.29 -0.63 -2.85
C GLY A 58 16.06 -1.74 -3.86
N THR A 59 16.69 -2.88 -3.61
CA THR A 59 16.60 -4.12 -4.42
C THR A 59 16.06 -5.30 -3.62
N ILE A 60 15.42 -5.02 -2.47
CA ILE A 60 14.86 -6.03 -1.57
C ILE A 60 13.60 -6.65 -2.19
N GLY A 61 12.74 -5.81 -2.77
CA GLY A 61 11.55 -6.23 -3.50
C GLY A 61 11.78 -6.16 -5.02
N PRO A 62 10.96 -6.88 -5.82
CA PRO A 62 11.07 -6.83 -7.28
C PRO A 62 10.70 -5.44 -7.82
N PRO A 63 11.23 -5.04 -9.00
CA PRO A 63 10.79 -3.82 -9.68
C PRO A 63 9.27 -3.82 -9.92
N LEU A 64 8.65 -2.66 -9.72
CA LEU A 64 7.20 -2.50 -9.85
C LEU A 64 6.76 -1.98 -11.22
N ALA A 65 7.70 -1.65 -12.11
CA ALA A 65 7.39 -1.40 -13.52
C ALA A 65 6.62 -2.59 -14.12
N GLY A 66 5.53 -2.31 -14.83
CA GLY A 66 4.65 -3.32 -15.44
C GLY A 66 3.76 -4.12 -14.47
N ILE A 67 3.68 -3.77 -13.18
CA ILE A 67 2.85 -4.51 -12.22
C ILE A 67 1.37 -4.52 -12.60
N GLY A 68 0.85 -3.42 -13.16
CA GLY A 68 -0.52 -3.30 -13.65
C GLY A 68 -0.81 -4.18 -14.88
N SER A 69 0.22 -4.67 -15.56
CA SER A 69 0.11 -5.67 -16.64
C SER A 69 0.17 -7.11 -16.11
N ARG A 70 0.82 -7.34 -14.95
CA ARG A 70 1.06 -8.68 -14.38
C ARG A 70 0.06 -9.11 -13.33
N GLN A 71 -0.65 -8.18 -12.71
CA GLN A 71 -1.58 -8.45 -11.60
C GLN A 71 -2.86 -7.64 -11.79
N SER A 72 -3.99 -8.19 -11.33
CA SER A 72 -5.22 -7.42 -11.24
C SER A 72 -5.13 -6.39 -10.12
N GLU A 73 -5.95 -5.34 -10.21
CA GLU A 73 -6.05 -4.32 -9.16
C GLU A 73 -6.37 -4.93 -7.78
N ALA A 74 -7.22 -5.94 -7.72
CA ALA A 74 -7.60 -6.60 -6.46
C ALA A 74 -6.41 -7.36 -5.81
N PHE A 75 -5.52 -7.94 -6.63
CA PHE A 75 -4.28 -8.56 -6.16
C PHE A 75 -3.25 -7.50 -5.70
N ILE A 76 -3.15 -6.39 -6.45
CA ILE A 76 -2.31 -5.25 -6.05
C ILE A 76 -2.80 -4.69 -4.70
N ARG A 77 -4.11 -4.52 -4.53
CA ARG A 77 -4.73 -4.06 -3.28
C ARG A 77 -4.35 -4.95 -2.11
N LEU A 78 -4.45 -6.27 -2.24
CA LEU A 78 -4.04 -7.18 -1.16
C LEU A 78 -2.56 -6.98 -0.77
N ARG A 79 -1.67 -6.81 -1.74
CA ARG A 79 -0.24 -6.62 -1.47
C ARG A 79 0.04 -5.34 -0.71
N VAL A 80 -0.58 -4.22 -1.10
CA VAL A 80 -0.42 -2.92 -0.44
C VAL A 80 -1.07 -2.93 0.95
N VAL A 81 -2.27 -3.49 1.07
CA VAL A 81 -3.00 -3.59 2.35
C VAL A 81 -2.23 -4.43 3.35
N ASP A 82 -1.96 -5.69 3.01
CA ASP A 82 -1.15 -6.60 3.82
C ASP A 82 -0.76 -7.87 3.06
N THR A 83 0.39 -7.83 2.39
CA THR A 83 0.96 -8.97 1.65
C THR A 83 1.23 -10.22 2.51
N ARG A 84 1.20 -10.12 3.85
CA ARG A 84 1.38 -11.28 4.73
C ARG A 84 0.26 -12.31 4.64
N ASN A 85 -0.89 -11.93 4.08
CA ASN A 85 -1.96 -12.86 3.71
C ASN A 85 -1.61 -13.76 2.52
N ILE A 86 -0.55 -13.42 1.76
CA ILE A 86 -0.03 -14.22 0.65
C ILE A 86 1.25 -14.93 1.08
N ASN A 87 2.18 -14.19 1.68
CA ASN A 87 3.42 -14.73 2.23
C ASN A 87 3.59 -14.26 3.69
N PRO A 88 3.29 -15.11 4.69
CA PRO A 88 3.41 -14.75 6.11
C PRO A 88 4.80 -14.26 6.53
N MET A 89 5.85 -14.66 5.81
CA MET A 89 7.24 -14.27 6.05
C MET A 89 7.66 -12.98 5.33
N SER A 90 6.75 -12.33 4.62
CA SER A 90 7.06 -11.08 3.91
C SER A 90 7.52 -9.99 4.87
N ILE A 91 8.59 -9.30 4.48
CA ILE A 91 9.09 -8.12 5.20
C ILE A 91 8.41 -6.82 4.74
N MET A 92 7.79 -6.80 3.55
CA MET A 92 7.03 -5.63 3.08
C MET A 92 5.93 -5.29 4.10
N PRO A 93 5.86 -4.05 4.60
CA PRO A 93 4.84 -3.66 5.57
C PRO A 93 3.42 -3.80 5.01
N GLY A 94 2.47 -4.13 5.87
CA GLY A 94 1.04 -4.00 5.52
C GLY A 94 0.60 -2.58 5.83
N PHE A 95 0.46 -1.74 4.79
CA PHE A 95 0.22 -0.31 4.96
C PHE A 95 -1.19 0.00 5.52
N TYR A 96 -2.13 -0.95 5.36
CA TYR A 96 -3.49 -0.89 5.92
C TYR A 96 -3.85 -2.16 6.70
N ARG A 97 -2.85 -2.82 7.29
CA ARG A 97 -3.02 -3.99 8.15
C ARG A 97 -3.89 -3.65 9.37
N ASP A 98 -4.69 -4.61 9.83
CA ASP A 98 -5.46 -4.47 11.07
C ASP A 98 -4.53 -3.99 12.21
N PRO A 99 -4.78 -2.79 12.79
CA PRO A 99 -3.96 -2.24 13.87
C PRO A 99 -3.91 -3.13 15.11
N GLY A 100 -4.93 -3.96 15.35
CA GLY A 100 -4.98 -4.92 16.45
C GLY A 100 -3.94 -6.05 16.32
N LEU A 101 -3.36 -6.23 15.13
CA LEU A 101 -2.31 -7.22 14.88
C LEU A 101 -0.90 -6.64 14.98
N ILE A 102 -0.75 -5.35 15.28
CA ILE A 102 0.55 -4.69 15.37
C ILE A 102 1.09 -4.81 16.79
N ASN A 103 2.26 -5.42 16.93
CA ASN A 103 2.92 -5.59 18.22
C ASN A 103 3.68 -4.33 18.62
N ARG A 104 3.31 -3.73 19.75
CA ARG A 104 3.99 -2.57 20.35
C ARG A 104 4.16 -1.40 19.34
N PRO A 105 3.08 -0.91 18.72
CA PRO A 105 3.17 0.21 17.77
C PRO A 105 3.74 1.45 18.45
N GLY A 106 4.43 2.30 17.67
CA GLY A 106 4.81 3.63 18.13
C GLY A 106 3.59 4.45 18.53
N ILE A 107 3.76 5.43 19.42
CA ILE A 107 2.64 6.15 20.07
C ILE A 107 1.62 6.75 19.07
N HIS A 108 2.08 7.20 17.92
CA HIS A 108 1.24 7.79 16.87
C HIS A 108 0.45 6.77 16.04
N TYR A 109 0.76 5.48 16.15
CA TYR A 109 0.17 4.38 15.39
C TYR A 109 -0.66 3.42 16.25
N ILE A 110 -0.84 3.70 17.55
CA ILE A 110 -1.70 2.89 18.42
C ILE A 110 -3.14 2.93 17.88
N GLY A 111 -3.69 1.77 17.52
CA GLY A 111 -5.04 1.64 16.97
C GLY A 111 -5.22 2.22 15.57
N ARG A 112 -4.13 2.54 14.86
CA ARG A 112 -4.14 3.19 13.55
C ARG A 112 -3.32 2.41 12.53
N THR A 113 -3.70 2.54 11.27
CA THR A 113 -2.94 2.02 10.13
C THR A 113 -1.80 2.97 9.78
N PHE A 114 -0.84 2.50 8.98
CA PHE A 114 0.31 3.31 8.60
C PHE A 114 -0.04 4.35 7.52
N LEU A 115 -0.82 3.95 6.51
CA LEU A 115 -1.50 4.86 5.58
C LEU A 115 -2.99 4.88 5.87
N THR A 116 -3.70 5.93 5.45
CA THR A 116 -5.16 5.95 5.49
C THR A 116 -5.76 5.11 4.34
N ALA A 117 -7.06 4.82 4.39
CA ALA A 117 -7.72 4.05 3.33
C ALA A 117 -7.63 4.77 1.98
N GLN A 118 -7.90 6.08 1.96
CA GLN A 118 -7.77 6.89 0.75
C GLN A 118 -6.33 6.91 0.23
N GLN A 119 -5.32 7.01 1.11
CA GLN A 119 -3.91 6.97 0.69
C GLN A 119 -3.53 5.62 0.08
N VAL A 120 -4.04 4.51 0.61
CA VAL A 120 -3.82 3.18 0.04
C VAL A 120 -4.48 3.05 -1.33
N GLU A 121 -5.73 3.51 -1.50
CA GLU A 121 -6.38 3.50 -2.82
C GLU A 121 -5.69 4.42 -3.82
N ASP A 122 -5.15 5.56 -3.38
CA ASP A 122 -4.32 6.42 -4.23
C ASP A 122 -3.07 5.67 -4.73
N VAL A 123 -2.34 4.99 -3.84
CA VAL A 123 -1.16 4.18 -4.20
C VAL A 123 -1.54 3.06 -5.17
N ILE A 124 -2.65 2.35 -4.93
CA ILE A 124 -3.14 1.29 -5.82
C ILE A 124 -3.46 1.86 -7.21
N ALA A 125 -4.16 3.00 -7.27
CA ALA A 125 -4.47 3.66 -8.53
C ALA A 125 -3.20 4.02 -9.31
N TYR A 126 -2.13 4.45 -8.65
CA TYR A 126 -0.82 4.65 -9.29
C TYR A 126 -0.22 3.34 -9.81
N LEU A 127 -0.16 2.29 -8.99
CA LEU A 127 0.45 1.01 -9.38
C LEU A 127 -0.28 0.34 -10.56
N VAL A 128 -1.60 0.51 -10.67
CA VAL A 128 -2.40 0.02 -11.80
C VAL A 128 -2.03 0.72 -13.12
N THR A 129 -1.51 1.97 -13.09
CA THR A 129 -1.08 2.66 -14.32
C THR A 129 0.27 2.16 -14.83
N LEU A 130 1.05 1.45 -14.01
CA LEU A 130 2.37 0.93 -14.36
C LEU A 130 2.24 -0.33 -15.23
N LYS A 131 2.04 -0.14 -16.53
CA LYS A 131 1.89 -1.22 -17.52
C LYS A 131 3.18 -1.61 -18.22
#